data_AF-A0A939YDZ4-F1
#
_entry.id   AF-A0A939YDZ4-F1
#
_cell.length_a   1.000
_cell.length_b   1.000
_cell.length_c   1.000
_cell.angle_alpha   90.00
_cell.angle_beta   90.00
_cell.angle_gamma   90.00
#
_symmetry.space_group_name_H-M   'P 1'
#
loop_
_entity.id
_entity.type
_entity.pdbx_description
1 polymer ?
#
loop_
_entity_poly.entity_id
_entity_poly.type
_entity_poly.pdbx_seq_one_letter_code
_entity_poly.pdbx_strand_id
1 'polypeptide(L)' 'MLEERILSLLEEEFPDIDFESSDELVDDGILDSLTITGIIAALTMEFGITIPYEEIVEDNFNSIRGLAEMVERLS' A
#
# COMPACT_ATOMS: atom_id res chain seq x y z
N MET A 1 7.93 8.05 10.77
CA MET A 1 8.70 7.53 9.62
C MET A 1 7.76 7.33 8.44
N LEU A 2 8.22 7.08 7.22
CA LEU A 2 7.32 6.98 6.05
C LEU A 2 6.29 5.84 6.20
N GLU A 3 6.74 4.69 6.70
CA GLU A 3 5.89 3.53 7.01
C GLU A 3 4.71 3.89 7.94
N GLU A 4 4.96 4.58 9.05
CA GLU A 4 3.90 5.02 9.98
C GLU A 4 2.87 5.93 9.29
N ARG A 5 3.32 6.82 8.38
CA ARG A 5 2.41 7.69 7.63
C ARG A 5 1.54 6.90 6.66
N ILE A 6 2.12 5.91 5.99
CA ILE A 6 1.39 5.03 5.06
C ILE A 6 0.39 4.19 5.86
N LEU A 7 0.82 3.57 6.96
CA LEU A 7 -0.07 2.78 7.81
C LEU A 7 -1.25 3.61 8.32
N SER A 8 -1.01 4.79 8.92
CA SER A 8 -2.09 5.64 9.40
C SER A 8 -3.06 6.08 8.29
N LEU A 9 -2.55 6.38 7.09
CA LEU A 9 -3.39 6.69 5.93
C LEU A 9 -4.28 5.50 5.55
N LEU A 10 -3.69 4.31 5.48
CA LEU A 10 -4.40 3.11 5.04
C LEU A 10 -5.42 2.63 6.09
N GLU A 11 -5.12 2.75 7.38
CA GLU A 11 -6.08 2.46 8.45
C GLU A 11 -7.26 3.43 8.47
N GLU A 12 -7.05 4.70 8.06
CA GLU A 12 -8.13 5.68 7.95
C GLU A 12 -9.04 5.40 6.74
N GLU A 13 -8.45 5.08 5.58
CA GLU A 13 -9.18 4.80 4.34
C GLU A 13 -9.82 3.39 4.31
N PHE A 14 -9.17 2.41 4.94
CA PHE A 14 -9.56 1.00 4.96
C PHE A 14 -9.62 0.44 6.40
N PRO A 15 -10.55 0.93 7.24
CA PRO A 15 -10.62 0.57 8.66
C PRO A 15 -10.96 -0.91 8.93
N ASP A 16 -11.45 -1.62 7.90
CA ASP A 16 -11.80 -3.04 7.99
C ASP A 16 -10.61 -3.98 7.66
N ILE A 17 -9.46 -3.42 7.27
CA ILE A 17 -8.27 -4.18 6.86
C ILE A 17 -7.15 -3.98 7.89
N ASP A 18 -6.64 -5.10 8.40
CA ASP A 18 -5.49 -5.12 9.29
C ASP A 18 -4.20 -5.32 8.48
N PHE A 19 -3.54 -4.21 8.14
CA PHE A 19 -2.30 -4.20 7.36
C PHE A 19 -1.06 -4.67 8.14
N GLU A 20 -1.18 -4.86 9.46
CA GLU A 20 -0.10 -5.37 10.30
C GLU A 20 -0.29 -6.87 10.63
N SER A 21 -1.41 -7.47 10.21
CA SER A 21 -1.73 -8.88 10.48
C SER A 21 -0.84 -9.88 9.75
N SER A 22 -0.23 -9.49 8.63
CA SER A 22 0.63 -10.34 7.80
C SER A 22 1.67 -9.53 7.02
N ASP A 23 2.79 -10.19 6.70
CA ASP A 23 3.82 -9.70 5.76
C ASP A 23 3.55 -10.15 4.32
N GLU A 24 2.48 -10.91 4.07
CA GLU A 24 2.08 -11.50 2.79
C GLU A 24 0.61 -11.14 2.47
N LEU A 25 0.24 -9.86 2.64
CA LEU A 25 -1.16 -9.39 2.58
C LEU A 25 -1.91 -9.74 1.28
N VAL A 26 -1.21 -9.76 0.14
CA VAL A 26 -1.81 -10.13 -1.16
C VAL A 26 -1.94 -11.65 -1.27
N ASP A 27 -0.89 -12.38 -0.90
CA ASP A 27 -0.85 -13.85 -0.98
C ASP A 27 -1.85 -14.52 -0.03
N ASP A 28 -2.05 -13.93 1.16
CA ASP A 28 -3.07 -14.35 2.13
C ASP A 28 -4.49 -13.98 1.69
N GLY A 29 -4.64 -13.22 0.59
CA GLY A 29 -5.93 -12.76 0.07
C GLY A 29 -6.61 -11.70 0.93
N ILE A 30 -5.84 -11.02 1.80
CA ILE A 30 -6.32 -9.89 2.61
C ILE A 30 -6.55 -8.68 1.70
N LEU A 31 -5.64 -8.44 0.76
CA LEU A 31 -5.77 -7.42 -0.26
C LEU A 31 -6.33 -8.01 -1.55
N ASP A 32 -7.50 -7.52 -1.95
CA ASP A 32 -8.06 -7.78 -3.27
C ASP A 32 -7.67 -6.69 -4.28
N SER A 33 -8.00 -6.92 -5.55
CA SER A 33 -7.70 -5.97 -6.63
C SER A 33 -8.36 -4.60 -6.46
N LEU A 34 -9.51 -4.53 -5.76
CA LEU A 34 -10.23 -3.28 -5.55
C LEU A 34 -9.53 -2.45 -4.47
N THR A 35 -9.15 -3.09 -3.36
CA THR A 35 -8.35 -2.49 -2.31
C THR A 35 -7.01 -2.01 -2.85
N ILE A 36 -6.30 -2.81 -3.65
CA ILE A 36 -5.04 -2.39 -4.28
C ILE A 36 -5.23 -1.12 -5.13
N THR A 37 -6.31 -1.06 -5.90
CA THR A 37 -6.63 0.15 -6.70
C THR A 37 -6.89 1.36 -5.80
N GLY A 38 -7.58 1.15 -4.67
CA GLY A 38 -7.81 2.20 -3.67
C GLY A 38 -6.51 2.68 -3.01
N ILE A 39 -5.64 1.76 -2.60
CA ILE A 39 -4.30 2.06 -2.05
C ILE A 39 -3.50 2.92 -3.04
N ILE A 40 -3.49 2.53 -4.32
CA ILE A 40 -2.80 3.29 -5.38
C ILE A 40 -3.32 4.73 -5.45
N ALA A 41 -4.64 4.91 -5.41
CA ALA A 41 -5.26 6.23 -5.46
C ALA A 41 -4.91 7.06 -4.21
N ALA A 42 -5.01 6.48 -3.02
CA ALA A 42 -4.67 7.13 -1.74
C ALA A 42 -3.21 7.58 -1.72
N LEU A 43 -2.28 6.70 -2.10
CA LEU A 43 -0.86 7.03 -2.16
C LEU A 43 -0.55 8.11 -3.21
N THR A 44 -1.19 8.05 -4.37
CA THR A 44 -1.06 9.07 -5.42
C THR A 44 -1.50 10.45 -4.92
N MET A 45 -2.60 10.51 -4.16
CA MET A 45 -3.14 11.77 -3.65
C MET A 45 -2.34 12.33 -2.47
N GLU A 46 -1.95 11.50 -1.51
CA GLU A 46 -1.23 11.92 -0.31
C GLU A 46 0.24 12.26 -0.59
N PHE A 47 0.92 11.45 -1.41
CA PHE A 47 2.35 11.62 -1.68
C PHE A 47 2.64 12.30 -3.03
N GLY A 48 1.63 12.50 -3.89
CA GLY A 48 1.81 13.15 -5.18
C GLY A 48 2.60 12.33 -6.20
N ILE A 49 2.69 11.01 -6.00
CA ILE A 49 3.42 10.08 -6.88
C ILE A 49 2.49 9.49 -7.95
N THR A 50 3.06 8.91 -9.01
CA THR A 50 2.31 8.10 -9.98
C THR A 50 2.84 6.68 -9.95
N ILE A 51 1.98 5.70 -9.68
CA ILE A 51 2.35 4.29 -9.61
C ILE A 51 2.12 3.65 -10.99
N PRO A 52 3.17 3.28 -11.73
CA PRO A 52 3.04 2.60 -13.02
C PRO A 52 2.60 1.15 -12.81
N TYR A 53 2.04 0.54 -13.85
CA TYR A 53 1.56 -0.85 -13.81
C TYR A 53 2.66 -1.86 -13.41
N GLU A 54 3.92 -1.58 -13.75
CA GLU A 54 5.07 -2.43 -13.44
C GLU A 54 5.38 -2.51 -11.93
N GLU A 55 4.96 -1.51 -11.15
CA GLU A 55 5.12 -1.49 -9.70
C GLU A 55 3.94 -2.16 -8.98
N ILE A 56 2.90 -2.59 -9.70
CA ILE A 56 1.76 -3.32 -9.13
C ILE A 56 2.11 -4.81 -9.06
N VAL A 57 3.02 -5.12 -8.14
CA VAL A 57 3.52 -6.48 -7.86
C VAL A 57 3.37 -6.80 -6.39
N GLU A 58 3.25 -8.09 -6.07
CA GLU A 58 3.10 -8.61 -4.70
C GLU A 58 4.17 -8.04 -3.75
N ASP A 59 5.44 -8.00 -4.16
CA ASP A 59 6.56 -7.45 -3.39
C ASP A 59 6.31 -6.03 -2.84
N ASN A 60 5.60 -5.19 -3.59
CA ASN A 60 5.31 -3.81 -3.20
C ASN A 60 4.06 -3.68 -2.32
N PHE A 61 3.11 -4.62 -2.41
CA PHE A 61 1.80 -4.51 -1.73
C PHE A 61 1.61 -5.51 -0.59
N ASN A 62 2.49 -6.50 -0.44
CA ASN A 62 2.43 -7.52 0.60
C ASN A 62 2.68 -6.97 2.01
N SER A 63 3.31 -5.81 2.15
CA SER A 63 3.59 -5.20 3.46
C SER A 63 3.64 -3.67 3.38
N ILE A 64 3.43 -3.00 4.52
CA ILE A 64 3.63 -1.56 4.68
C ILE A 64 5.05 -1.13 4.29
N ARG A 65 6.04 -1.98 4.60
CA ARG A 65 7.43 -1.72 4.21
C ARG A 65 7.59 -1.72 2.69
N GLY A 66 7.01 -2.70 1.98
CA GLY A 66 7.02 -2.72 0.52
C GLY A 66 6.40 -1.47 -0.10
N LEU A 67 5.29 -1.01 0.47
CA LEU A 67 4.64 0.24 0.05
C LEU A 67 5.54 1.45 0.30
N ALA A 68 6.19 1.52 1.47
CA ALA A 68 7.11 2.60 1.80
C ALA A 68 8.31 2.64 0.84
N GLU A 69 8.94 1.50 0.57
CA GLU A 69 10.05 1.40 -0.38
C GLU A 69 9.61 1.83 -1.79
N MET A 70 8.42 1.42 -2.24
CA MET A 70 7.86 1.86 -3.52
C MET A 70 7.65 3.37 -3.55
N VAL A 71 7.03 3.94 -2.51
CA VAL A 71 6.80 5.39 -2.41
C VAL A 71 8.11 6.16 -2.40
N GLU A 72 9.15 5.69 -1.69
CA GLU A 72 10.48 6.32 -1.71
C GLU A 72 11.14 6.30 -3.08
N ARG A 73 10.96 5.21 -3.86
CA ARG A 73 11.50 5.13 -5.23
C ARG A 73 10.80 6.08 -6.22
N LEU A 74 9.52 6.37 -5.98
CA LEU A 74 8.66 7.13 -6.90
C LEU A 74 8.49 8.62 -6.51
N SER A 75 8.94 9.02 -5.32
CA SER A 75 8.86 10.40 -4.80
C SER A 75 9.97 11.33 -5.29
#